data_AF-A0AAF0XWF5-F1
#
_entry.id   AF-A0AAF0XWF5-F1
#
_cell.length_a   1.000
_cell.length_b   1.000
_cell.length_c   1.000
_cell.angle_alpha   90.00
_cell.angle_beta   90.00
_cell.angle_gamma   90.00
#
_symmetry.space_group_name_H-M   'P 1'
#
loop_
_entity.id
_entity.type
_entity.pdbx_description
1 polymer ?
#
loop_
_entity_poly.entity_id
_entity_poly.type
_entity_poly.pdbx_seq_one_letter_code
_entity_poly.pdbx_strand_id
1 'polypeptide(L)'
;MGRSTEEEIVLDGESQDVIEADLGEQLLASIPKSPNHSRPTSMVMKKAHTVFPAHLIAEAISTLHNLDLRWSGPITPNEMQYVQQYIFAKYPEYCNGLVDDHGDNRIDLSSLCINDESSDSTSDDKRITPRGSGTKESTSPSFTSNSTSDLDRTQLEPSKLLEILKEKTSFLGNFISIPEIQVRNRALQHCGLIEDDYLVLFATSFREAMMMVGESYPFYRGNYYLTIIGEENDCIREFVTYKDSKVIAAPETWLDLRIKGSQLSQYFRRKSKICPKGLFAYPADVNGTRYSMHWISEAHRNSWHVLLDATGLDVGKERLNLALHRPDFVMCTVDNTHAQPSKITCLLVRRRSFDTTSPSS
;
A
#
# COMPACT_ATOMS: atom_id res chain seq x y z
N MET A 1 20.73 -25.02 61.26
CA MET A 1 21.29 -26.39 61.25
C MET A 1 21.30 -26.90 59.81
N GLY A 2 22.27 -27.71 59.42
CA GLY A 2 22.55 -28.12 58.02
C GLY A 2 23.41 -27.08 57.30
N ARG A 3 24.70 -27.31 56.95
CA ARG A 3 25.30 -28.24 55.96
C ARG A 3 24.83 -27.96 54.51
N SER A 4 25.64 -27.97 53.45
CA SER A 4 27.11 -27.90 53.22
C SER A 4 27.35 -27.86 51.67
N THR A 5 28.54 -27.83 51.03
CA THR A 5 29.99 -27.85 51.38
C THR A 5 30.78 -27.31 50.15
N GLU A 6 31.87 -26.54 50.35
CA GLU A 6 33.10 -26.48 49.47
C GLU A 6 32.94 -26.04 47.97
N GLU A 7 33.95 -25.65 47.17
CA GLU A 7 35.42 -25.72 47.24
C GLU A 7 36.12 -24.38 46.88
N GLU A 8 37.45 -24.36 47.08
CA GLU A 8 38.43 -23.28 46.93
C GLU A 8 39.29 -23.50 45.66
N ILE A 9 40.01 -22.47 45.18
CA ILE A 9 41.42 -22.46 44.69
C ILE A 9 41.67 -21.24 43.77
N VAL A 10 42.87 -20.68 43.88
CA VAL A 10 43.29 -19.35 43.38
C VAL A 10 44.68 -19.48 42.73
N LEU A 11 45.14 -18.41 42.05
CA LEU A 11 46.52 -18.05 41.68
C LEU A 11 47.09 -18.65 40.37
N ASP A 12 48.14 -18.09 39.74
CA ASP A 12 48.65 -16.72 39.49
C ASP A 12 49.95 -16.85 38.64
N GLY A 13 50.55 -15.78 38.12
CA GLY A 13 51.98 -15.79 37.74
C GLY A 13 52.40 -15.19 36.38
N GLU A 14 53.63 -14.66 36.31
CA GLU A 14 54.10 -13.64 35.34
C GLU A 14 55.21 -14.08 34.34
N SER A 15 55.28 -13.36 33.20
CA SER A 15 56.51 -12.77 32.57
C SER A 15 57.47 -13.50 31.60
N GLN A 16 58.09 -12.63 30.76
CA GLN A 16 59.40 -12.63 30.06
C GLN A 16 59.61 -13.11 28.59
N ASP A 17 59.79 -12.08 27.72
CA ASP A 17 60.96 -11.77 26.86
C ASP A 17 61.47 -12.62 25.66
N VAL A 18 61.50 -11.93 24.50
CA VAL A 18 62.56 -11.84 23.44
C VAL A 18 62.88 -13.08 22.56
N ILE A 19 62.77 -12.90 21.22
CA ILE A 19 63.87 -12.98 20.23
C ILE A 19 63.45 -12.40 18.85
N GLU A 20 64.47 -11.80 18.24
CA GLU A 20 64.64 -10.94 17.06
C GLU A 20 64.49 -11.59 15.64
N ALA A 21 64.59 -10.71 14.63
CA ALA A 21 65.00 -10.91 13.21
C ALA A 21 63.95 -11.24 12.11
N ASP A 22 64.11 -10.83 10.83
CA ASP A 22 64.71 -9.64 10.16
C ASP A 22 64.36 -9.71 8.63
N LEU A 23 64.67 -8.64 7.87
CA LEU A 23 64.93 -8.54 6.41
C LEU A 23 63.79 -8.34 5.37
N GLY A 24 63.88 -7.18 4.69
CA GLY A 24 63.74 -7.10 3.21
C GLY A 24 62.46 -6.45 2.66
N GLU A 25 62.26 -5.14 2.73
CA GLU A 25 62.69 -4.13 1.73
C GLU A 25 62.31 -4.42 0.26
N GLN A 26 61.32 -3.69 -0.28
CA GLN A 26 61.46 -2.50 -1.15
C GLN A 26 61.60 -2.82 -2.67
N LEU A 27 60.75 -2.19 -3.50
CA LEU A 27 61.18 -1.13 -4.44
C LEU A 27 60.01 -0.57 -5.28
N LEU A 28 60.08 0.74 -5.56
CA LEU A 28 59.12 1.49 -6.38
C LEU A 28 59.64 1.76 -7.79
N ALA A 29 58.69 1.87 -8.73
CA ALA A 29 58.69 2.71 -9.93
C ALA A 29 59.81 2.56 -11.00
N SER A 30 59.38 2.42 -12.26
CA SER A 30 60.01 3.10 -13.39
C SER A 30 59.01 3.44 -14.50
N ILE A 31 59.19 4.60 -15.13
CA ILE A 31 58.41 5.12 -16.26
C ILE A 31 59.34 5.17 -17.49
N PRO A 32 58.85 4.85 -18.70
CA PRO A 32 59.37 5.44 -19.93
C PRO A 32 58.35 6.35 -20.62
N LYS A 33 58.86 7.39 -21.29
CA LYS A 33 58.07 8.38 -22.04
C LYS A 33 57.70 7.89 -23.45
N SER A 34 56.66 8.47 -24.02
CA SER A 34 56.19 8.27 -25.41
C SER A 34 57.15 8.85 -26.45
N PRO A 35 56.99 8.44 -27.73
CA PRO A 35 56.67 9.47 -28.74
C PRO A 35 55.65 9.08 -29.83
N ASN A 36 54.83 10.08 -30.20
CA ASN A 36 54.27 10.42 -31.52
C ASN A 36 53.37 9.46 -32.34
N HIS A 37 52.10 9.87 -32.42
CA HIS A 37 51.24 10.01 -33.61
C HIS A 37 51.35 9.00 -34.78
N SER A 38 50.32 8.18 -34.94
CA SER A 38 49.73 7.88 -36.25
C SER A 38 48.20 7.69 -36.15
N ARG A 39 47.50 7.86 -37.28
CA ARG A 39 46.03 8.01 -37.42
C ARG A 39 45.29 6.68 -37.14
N PRO A 40 44.14 6.66 -36.45
CA PRO A 40 43.40 5.42 -36.23
C PRO A 40 42.66 4.97 -37.49
N THR A 41 42.81 3.69 -37.83
CA THR A 41 41.96 2.97 -38.78
C THR A 41 40.64 2.58 -38.09
N SER A 42 39.51 2.68 -38.80
CA SER A 42 38.19 2.43 -38.23
C SER A 42 37.99 0.96 -37.87
N MET A 43 38.04 0.63 -36.58
CA MET A 43 37.62 -0.67 -36.07
C MET A 43 36.09 -0.78 -36.13
N VAL A 44 35.59 -1.65 -37.01
CA VAL A 44 34.19 -2.08 -37.00
C VAL A 44 33.98 -2.96 -35.77
N MET A 45 33.39 -2.38 -34.72
CA MET A 45 32.96 -3.11 -33.52
C MET A 45 31.83 -4.08 -33.89
N LYS A 46 32.12 -5.39 -33.93
CA LYS A 46 31.08 -6.41 -34.07
C LYS A 46 30.27 -6.47 -32.78
N LYS A 47 28.96 -6.18 -32.87
CA LYS A 47 27.98 -6.20 -31.78
C LYS A 47 27.94 -7.58 -31.10
N ALA A 48 28.62 -7.72 -29.97
CA ALA A 48 28.56 -8.93 -29.15
C ALA A 48 27.15 -9.09 -28.57
N HIS A 49 26.50 -10.21 -28.84
CA HIS A 49 25.32 -10.62 -28.08
C HIS A 49 25.82 -11.21 -26.76
N THR A 50 25.78 -10.45 -25.68
CA THR A 50 26.07 -10.92 -24.32
C THR A 50 24.97 -11.87 -23.87
N VAL A 51 25.16 -13.16 -24.13
CA VAL A 51 24.31 -14.23 -23.60
C VAL A 51 24.64 -14.40 -22.12
N PHE A 52 23.62 -14.28 -21.25
CA PHE A 52 23.81 -14.51 -19.82
C PHE A 52 24.23 -15.96 -19.53
N PRO A 53 25.22 -16.19 -18.66
CA PRO A 53 25.58 -17.54 -18.23
C PRO A 53 24.38 -18.30 -17.67
N ALA A 54 24.17 -19.53 -18.12
CA ALA A 54 22.99 -20.33 -17.78
C ALA A 54 22.79 -20.55 -16.27
N HIS A 55 23.86 -20.51 -15.46
CA HIS A 55 23.75 -20.61 -14.01
C HIS A 55 23.09 -19.36 -13.38
N LEU A 56 23.34 -18.15 -13.92
CA LEU A 56 22.67 -16.93 -13.47
C LEU A 56 21.20 -16.90 -13.89
N ILE A 57 20.89 -17.45 -15.07
CA ILE A 57 19.50 -17.66 -15.53
C ILE A 57 18.78 -18.62 -14.57
N ALA A 58 19.40 -19.77 -14.26
CA ALA A 58 18.82 -20.74 -13.34
C ALA A 58 18.65 -20.17 -11.92
N GLU A 59 19.61 -19.38 -11.44
CA GLU A 59 19.52 -18.71 -10.15
C GLU A 59 18.38 -17.68 -10.12
N ALA A 60 18.27 -16.83 -11.13
CA ALA A 60 17.17 -15.89 -11.28
C ALA A 60 15.80 -16.61 -11.30
N ILE A 61 15.66 -17.67 -12.09
CA ILE A 61 14.42 -18.46 -12.14
C ILE A 61 14.13 -19.14 -10.78
N SER A 62 15.15 -19.55 -10.03
CA SER A 62 14.98 -20.18 -8.70
C SER A 62 14.36 -19.25 -7.65
N THR A 63 14.45 -17.92 -7.80
CA THR A 63 13.83 -16.97 -6.87
C THR A 63 12.33 -16.74 -7.13
N LEU A 64 11.80 -17.23 -8.25
CA LEU A 64 10.37 -17.20 -8.59
C LEU A 64 9.59 -18.29 -7.83
N HIS A 65 9.55 -18.20 -6.50
CA HIS A 65 8.83 -19.12 -5.63
C HIS A 65 7.29 -18.99 -5.78
N ASN A 66 6.76 -19.64 -6.83
CA ASN A 66 5.38 -20.14 -6.95
C ASN A 66 5.23 -21.14 -8.13
N LEU A 67 6.34 -21.73 -8.63
CA LEU A 67 6.40 -22.55 -9.84
C LEU A 67 6.88 -23.99 -9.63
N ASP A 68 6.54 -24.62 -8.49
CA ASP A 68 6.85 -26.03 -8.18
C ASP A 68 6.34 -27.06 -9.22
N LEU A 69 5.55 -26.62 -10.20
CA LEU A 69 4.99 -27.46 -11.27
C LEU A 69 5.48 -27.10 -12.70
N ARG A 70 6.41 -26.14 -12.89
CA ARG A 70 6.76 -25.62 -14.24
C ARG A 70 8.21 -25.83 -14.72
N TRP A 71 9.00 -26.69 -14.08
CA TRP A 71 10.40 -26.99 -14.44
C TRP A 71 10.62 -27.70 -15.81
N SER A 72 9.58 -27.82 -16.65
CA SER A 72 9.62 -28.48 -17.96
C SER A 72 9.21 -27.59 -19.15
N GLY A 73 8.94 -26.31 -18.94
CA GLY A 73 8.58 -25.36 -19.99
C GLY A 73 9.77 -24.54 -20.53
N PRO A 74 9.75 -24.09 -21.80
CA PRO A 74 10.69 -23.09 -22.29
C PRO A 74 10.47 -21.75 -21.57
N ILE A 75 11.57 -21.04 -21.29
CA ILE A 75 11.56 -19.71 -20.64
C ILE A 75 10.76 -18.74 -21.51
N THR A 76 9.72 -18.13 -20.94
CA THR A 76 8.87 -17.16 -21.63
C THR A 76 9.58 -15.80 -21.76
N PRO A 77 9.14 -14.92 -22.68
CA PRO A 77 9.71 -13.57 -22.80
C PRO A 77 9.67 -12.76 -21.49
N ASN A 78 8.59 -12.89 -20.70
CA ASN A 78 8.46 -12.22 -19.41
C ASN A 78 9.43 -12.79 -18.36
N GLU A 79 9.63 -14.11 -18.32
CA GLU A 79 10.62 -14.74 -17.44
C GLU A 79 12.05 -14.33 -17.87
N MET A 80 12.34 -14.19 -19.17
CA MET A 80 13.62 -13.69 -19.66
C MET A 80 13.86 -12.21 -19.30
N GLN A 81 12.82 -11.38 -19.35
CA GLN A 81 12.88 -9.98 -18.92
C GLN A 81 13.13 -9.87 -17.40
N TYR A 82 12.51 -10.76 -16.60
CA TYR A 82 12.81 -10.88 -15.17
C TYR A 82 14.26 -11.30 -14.92
N VAL A 83 14.77 -12.30 -15.65
CA VAL A 83 16.16 -12.75 -15.57
C VAL A 83 17.14 -11.62 -15.89
N GLN A 84 16.87 -10.82 -16.93
CA GLN A 84 17.67 -9.62 -17.26
C GLN A 84 17.74 -8.64 -16.08
N GLN A 85 16.59 -8.31 -15.49
CA GLN A 85 16.50 -7.39 -14.36
C GLN A 85 17.21 -7.95 -13.11
N TYR A 86 17.03 -9.24 -12.82
CA TYR A 86 17.70 -9.93 -11.71
C TYR A 86 19.22 -9.89 -11.86
N ILE A 87 19.75 -10.23 -13.04
CA ILE A 87 21.19 -10.29 -13.28
C ILE A 87 21.79 -8.88 -13.23
N PHE A 88 21.17 -7.88 -13.84
CA PHE A 88 21.66 -6.50 -13.79
C PHE A 88 21.60 -5.90 -12.38
N ALA A 89 20.63 -6.28 -11.55
CA ALA A 89 20.55 -5.83 -10.16
C ALA A 89 21.57 -6.51 -9.23
N LYS A 90 21.86 -7.80 -9.46
CA LYS A 90 22.69 -8.62 -8.56
C LYS A 90 24.16 -8.73 -8.98
N TYR A 91 24.44 -8.62 -10.28
CA TYR A 91 25.77 -8.75 -10.88
C TYR A 91 26.04 -7.54 -11.81
N PRO A 92 26.35 -6.35 -11.26
CA PRO A 92 26.54 -5.12 -12.04
C PRO A 92 27.64 -5.21 -13.10
N GLU A 93 28.57 -6.15 -12.99
CA GLU A 93 29.59 -6.45 -13.99
C GLU A 93 29.01 -6.86 -15.36
N TYR A 94 27.78 -7.39 -15.40
CA TYR A 94 27.06 -7.68 -16.65
C TYR A 94 26.32 -6.46 -17.24
N CYS A 95 26.19 -5.35 -16.50
CA CYS A 95 25.59 -4.10 -16.99
C CYS A 95 26.51 -3.34 -17.96
N ASN A 96 27.82 -3.57 -17.90
CA ASN A 96 28.87 -2.78 -18.58
C ASN A 96 28.91 -2.92 -20.12
N GLY A 97 27.86 -3.47 -20.74
CA GLY A 97 27.68 -3.55 -22.20
C GLY A 97 26.64 -2.60 -22.80
N LEU A 98 25.93 -1.82 -21.97
CA LEU A 98 24.85 -0.92 -22.39
C LEU A 98 25.04 0.49 -21.82
N VAL A 99 25.89 1.28 -22.48
CA VAL A 99 25.90 2.75 -22.36
C VAL A 99 25.70 3.33 -23.76
N ASP A 100 24.56 3.98 -23.93
CA ASP A 100 24.12 4.92 -24.98
C ASP A 100 24.77 4.89 -26.37
N ASP A 101 23.94 4.63 -27.38
CA ASP A 101 24.00 5.34 -28.65
C ASP A 101 22.60 5.87 -29.00
N HIS A 102 22.48 7.18 -29.25
CA HIS A 102 21.21 7.84 -29.55
C HIS A 102 20.89 7.69 -31.04
N GLY A 103 19.89 6.85 -31.35
CA GLY A 103 19.48 6.57 -32.73
C GLY A 103 17.98 6.27 -32.87
N ASP A 104 17.16 7.31 -32.70
CA ASP A 104 15.79 7.44 -33.22
C ASP A 104 14.80 6.29 -32.91
N ASN A 105 14.16 6.34 -31.74
CA ASN A 105 12.78 5.87 -31.61
C ASN A 105 12.04 6.65 -30.51
N ARG A 106 11.65 7.88 -30.84
CA ARG A 106 10.78 8.69 -29.98
C ARG A 106 9.39 8.07 -30.02
N ILE A 107 9.04 7.28 -29.00
CA ILE A 107 7.69 6.73 -28.85
C ILE A 107 6.73 7.91 -28.67
N ASP A 108 6.04 8.28 -29.74
CA ASP A 108 5.10 9.38 -29.77
C ASP A 108 3.83 8.98 -29.00
N LEU A 109 3.77 9.42 -27.75
CA LEU A 109 2.71 9.07 -26.80
C LEU A 109 1.36 9.78 -27.09
N SER A 110 1.16 10.27 -28.33
CA SER A 110 -0.04 11.01 -28.76
C SER A 110 -1.04 10.19 -29.59
N SER A 111 -0.72 8.93 -29.93
CA SER A 111 -1.52 8.10 -30.87
C SER A 111 -2.42 7.03 -30.23
N LEU A 112 -2.82 7.19 -28.96
CA LEU A 112 -3.80 6.28 -28.30
C LEU A 112 -5.15 6.94 -27.98
N CYS A 113 -5.36 8.19 -28.41
CA CYS A 113 -6.69 8.81 -28.46
C CYS A 113 -7.44 8.32 -29.71
N ILE A 114 -7.98 7.09 -29.67
CA ILE A 114 -9.01 6.68 -30.64
C ILE A 114 -10.34 7.28 -30.18
N ASN A 115 -10.95 8.07 -31.07
CA ASN A 115 -12.18 8.81 -30.84
C ASN A 115 -13.41 7.91 -30.75
N ASP A 116 -14.48 8.48 -30.18
CA ASP A 116 -15.86 8.03 -30.41
C ASP A 116 -16.16 7.93 -31.91
N GLU A 117 -16.64 6.76 -32.38
CA GLU A 117 -17.43 6.69 -33.61
C GLU A 117 -18.91 6.84 -33.29
N SER A 118 -19.38 8.08 -33.41
CA SER A 118 -20.79 8.36 -33.64
C SER A 118 -21.22 7.81 -35.00
N SER A 119 -22.37 7.13 -35.05
CA SER A 119 -23.06 6.81 -36.30
C SER A 119 -24.45 7.40 -36.28
N ASP A 120 -24.61 8.50 -37.00
CA ASP A 120 -25.87 9.22 -37.17
C ASP A 120 -26.67 8.64 -38.34
N SER A 121 -27.99 8.51 -38.21
CA SER A 121 -28.88 8.43 -39.38
C SER A 121 -30.27 9.03 -39.12
N THR A 122 -30.39 10.30 -39.51
CA THR A 122 -31.53 10.90 -40.24
C THR A 122 -32.96 10.83 -39.65
N SER A 123 -33.43 12.00 -39.19
CA SER A 123 -34.75 12.63 -39.49
C SER A 123 -36.04 11.81 -39.39
N ASP A 124 -37.01 12.27 -38.58
CA ASP A 124 -38.01 13.23 -39.09
C ASP A 124 -38.86 13.92 -38.01
N ASP A 125 -39.43 15.07 -38.36
CA ASP A 125 -40.26 15.94 -37.50
C ASP A 125 -41.69 15.40 -37.26
N LYS A 126 -42.24 15.56 -36.04
CA LYS A 126 -43.60 16.14 -35.80
C LYS A 126 -44.02 16.25 -34.33
N ARG A 127 -44.26 17.50 -33.91
CA ARG A 127 -44.94 17.92 -32.67
C ARG A 127 -46.45 17.65 -32.74
N ILE A 128 -46.99 16.70 -31.95
CA ILE A 128 -48.42 16.64 -31.58
C ILE A 128 -48.59 16.17 -30.13
N THR A 129 -49.31 16.94 -29.31
CA THR A 129 -49.96 16.47 -28.06
C THR A 129 -51.44 16.16 -28.36
N PRO A 130 -52.05 15.18 -27.68
CA PRO A 130 -53.02 15.59 -26.66
C PRO A 130 -53.11 14.67 -25.42
N ARG A 131 -53.95 15.10 -24.47
CA ARG A 131 -54.25 14.44 -23.19
C ARG A 131 -54.90 13.05 -23.32
N GLY A 132 -54.49 12.14 -22.43
CA GLY A 132 -55.43 11.55 -21.46
C GLY A 132 -56.04 10.18 -21.75
N SER A 133 -55.53 9.15 -21.07
CA SER A 133 -56.32 8.06 -20.47
C SER A 133 -55.48 7.39 -19.40
N GLY A 134 -56.08 6.94 -18.29
CA GLY A 134 -55.35 6.40 -17.15
C GLY A 134 -55.40 4.87 -17.08
N THR A 135 -54.25 4.24 -16.84
CA THR A 135 -54.17 2.86 -16.36
C THR A 135 -53.17 2.81 -15.20
N LYS A 136 -53.57 2.23 -14.06
CA LYS A 136 -52.70 2.00 -12.91
C LYS A 136 -51.90 0.73 -13.15
N GLU A 137 -50.59 0.81 -13.30
CA GLU A 137 -49.71 -0.35 -13.13
C GLU A 137 -48.54 -0.04 -12.19
N SER A 138 -48.09 -1.10 -11.52
CA SER A 138 -47.26 -1.05 -10.32
C SER A 138 -45.79 -0.79 -10.63
N THR A 139 -45.25 0.34 -10.15
CA THR A 139 -43.80 0.57 -10.12
C THR A 139 -43.17 -0.14 -8.93
N SER A 140 -42.56 -1.29 -9.18
CA SER A 140 -41.52 -1.85 -8.30
C SER A 140 -40.33 -0.87 -8.23
N PRO A 141 -39.80 -0.53 -7.04
CA PRO A 141 -38.67 0.39 -6.96
C PRO A 141 -37.38 -0.32 -7.39
N SER A 142 -36.84 0.07 -8.54
CA SER A 142 -35.50 -0.30 -8.97
C SER A 142 -34.45 0.36 -8.05
N PHE A 143 -33.64 -0.45 -7.37
CA PHE A 143 -32.54 0.04 -6.53
C PHE A 143 -31.38 0.57 -7.39
N THR A 144 -31.41 1.86 -7.75
CA THR A 144 -30.29 2.55 -8.41
C THR A 144 -29.28 3.05 -7.39
N SER A 145 -28.06 2.52 -7.45
CA SER A 145 -26.96 2.76 -6.51
C SER A 145 -26.21 4.08 -6.78
N ASN A 146 -26.86 5.22 -6.52
CA ASN A 146 -26.28 6.54 -6.79
C ASN A 146 -25.79 7.30 -5.54
N SER A 147 -25.88 6.73 -4.33
CA SER A 147 -25.57 7.46 -3.07
C SER A 147 -24.11 7.37 -2.61
N THR A 148 -23.21 6.73 -3.37
CA THR A 148 -21.80 6.55 -2.99
C THR A 148 -20.86 7.56 -3.62
N SER A 149 -21.29 8.29 -4.66
CA SER A 149 -20.49 9.34 -5.31
C SER A 149 -20.11 10.47 -4.35
N ASP A 150 -20.98 10.76 -3.38
CA ASP A 150 -20.87 11.95 -2.51
C ASP A 150 -19.85 11.75 -1.37
N LEU A 151 -19.23 10.57 -1.27
CA LEU A 151 -18.12 10.26 -0.36
C LEU A 151 -16.77 10.24 -1.08
N ASP A 152 -16.75 9.80 -2.35
CA ASP A 152 -15.52 9.73 -3.14
C ASP A 152 -14.91 11.15 -3.32
N ARG A 153 -13.57 11.23 -3.39
CA ARG A 153 -12.76 12.46 -3.58
C ARG A 153 -12.93 13.53 -2.49
N THR A 154 -13.15 13.12 -1.24
CA THR A 154 -13.08 14.04 -0.10
C THR A 154 -11.66 14.59 0.05
N GLN A 155 -11.50 15.92 0.15
CA GLN A 155 -10.18 16.51 0.39
C GLN A 155 -9.75 16.30 1.85
N LEU A 156 -8.58 15.74 2.05
CA LEU A 156 -7.92 15.67 3.37
C LEU A 156 -7.30 17.02 3.73
N GLU A 157 -7.17 17.26 5.02
CA GLU A 157 -6.45 18.42 5.56
C GLU A 157 -4.92 18.30 5.33
N PRO A 158 -4.19 19.43 5.20
CA PRO A 158 -2.73 19.43 5.13
C PRO A 158 -2.12 18.70 6.33
N SER A 159 -1.41 17.60 6.04
CA SER A 159 -0.99 16.62 7.04
C SER A 159 0.08 15.68 6.48
N LYS A 160 0.84 15.03 7.37
CA LYS A 160 1.82 13.98 7.00
C LYS A 160 1.18 12.89 6.13
N LEU A 161 -0.08 12.52 6.41
CA LEU A 161 -0.78 11.50 5.62
C LEU A 161 -1.01 11.96 4.17
N LEU A 162 -1.52 13.19 3.98
CA LEU A 162 -1.79 13.72 2.66
C LEU A 162 -0.51 13.90 1.82
N GLU A 163 0.60 14.29 2.44
CA GLU A 163 1.91 14.38 1.77
C GLU A 163 2.38 13.02 1.25
N ILE A 164 2.35 11.97 2.10
CA ILE A 164 2.74 10.61 1.70
C ILE A 164 1.83 10.05 0.60
N LEU A 165 0.52 10.32 0.67
CA LEU A 165 -0.45 9.94 -0.36
C LEU A 165 -0.17 10.65 -1.69
N LYS A 166 0.20 11.93 -1.68
CA LYS A 166 0.63 12.69 -2.88
C LYS A 166 1.94 12.16 -3.45
N GLU A 167 2.95 11.90 -2.63
CA GLU A 167 4.23 11.33 -3.08
C GLU A 167 4.01 9.98 -3.77
N LYS A 168 3.32 9.04 -3.10
CA LYS A 168 3.06 7.69 -3.63
C LYS A 168 2.06 7.63 -4.80
N THR A 169 1.35 8.72 -5.13
CA THR A 169 0.49 8.79 -6.32
C THR A 169 1.07 9.60 -7.48
N SER A 170 2.03 10.50 -7.22
CA SER A 170 2.67 11.31 -8.26
C SER A 170 3.92 10.67 -8.87
N PHE A 171 4.64 9.84 -8.12
CA PHE A 171 5.95 9.34 -8.56
C PHE A 171 5.95 7.84 -8.92
N LEU A 172 5.94 7.55 -10.23
CA LEU A 172 6.01 6.17 -10.78
C LEU A 172 7.37 5.49 -10.65
N GLY A 173 8.42 6.22 -10.23
CA GLY A 173 9.82 5.76 -10.27
C GLY A 173 10.46 5.42 -8.91
N ASN A 174 9.69 5.29 -7.83
CA ASN A 174 10.28 5.05 -6.51
C ASN A 174 10.79 3.60 -6.37
N PHE A 175 12.04 3.42 -5.96
CA PHE A 175 12.62 2.11 -5.67
C PHE A 175 12.02 1.54 -4.38
N ILE A 176 10.97 0.73 -4.52
CA ILE A 176 10.34 0.01 -3.40
C ILE A 176 11.16 -1.24 -3.11
N SER A 177 11.58 -1.42 -1.86
CA SER A 177 12.37 -2.59 -1.47
C SER A 177 11.55 -3.89 -1.53
N ILE A 178 12.19 -5.03 -1.85
CA ILE A 178 11.51 -6.34 -1.89
C ILE A 178 10.77 -6.66 -0.57
N PRO A 179 11.34 -6.42 0.64
CA PRO A 179 10.60 -6.57 1.89
C PRO A 179 9.35 -5.68 1.97
N GLU A 180 9.41 -4.42 1.52
CA GLU A 180 8.26 -3.52 1.51
C GLU A 180 7.13 -4.07 0.61
N ILE A 181 7.46 -4.55 -0.59
CA ILE A 181 6.49 -5.20 -1.51
C ILE A 181 5.85 -6.42 -0.83
N GLN A 182 6.65 -7.27 -0.19
CA GLN A 182 6.14 -8.47 0.48
C GLN A 182 5.24 -8.16 1.67
N VAL A 183 5.53 -7.13 2.45
CA VAL A 183 4.70 -6.71 3.61
C VAL A 183 3.42 -6.04 3.12
N ARG A 184 3.51 -5.18 2.09
CA ARG A 184 2.35 -4.57 1.40
C ARG A 184 1.37 -5.63 0.89
N ASN A 185 1.89 -6.63 0.16
CA ASN A 185 1.08 -7.71 -0.39
C ASN A 185 0.45 -8.57 0.70
N ARG A 186 1.15 -8.84 1.81
CA ARG A 186 0.58 -9.51 2.99
C ARG A 186 -0.59 -8.72 3.59
N ALA A 187 -0.47 -7.41 3.74
CA ALA A 187 -1.53 -6.56 4.26
C ALA A 187 -2.79 -6.56 3.37
N LEU A 188 -2.60 -6.36 2.06
CA LEU A 188 -3.70 -6.41 1.08
C LEU A 188 -4.39 -7.78 1.05
N GLN A 189 -3.62 -8.88 1.01
CA GLN A 189 -4.16 -10.24 1.00
C GLN A 189 -4.89 -10.62 2.30
N HIS A 190 -4.42 -10.17 3.46
CA HIS A 190 -5.11 -10.38 4.73
C HIS A 190 -6.45 -9.62 4.79
N CYS A 191 -6.47 -8.38 4.27
CA CYS A 191 -7.68 -7.56 4.19
C CYS A 191 -8.66 -8.01 3.08
N GLY A 192 -8.21 -8.83 2.13
CA GLY A 192 -8.96 -9.16 0.92
C GLY A 192 -9.16 -7.94 0.02
N LEU A 193 -8.13 -7.11 -0.12
CA LEU A 193 -8.12 -5.87 -0.91
C LEU A 193 -7.05 -5.93 -2.01
N ILE A 194 -7.13 -5.03 -2.99
CA ILE A 194 -6.22 -4.98 -4.15
C ILE A 194 -5.41 -3.67 -4.17
N GLU A 195 -4.20 -3.72 -4.73
CA GLU A 195 -3.28 -2.57 -4.79
C GLU A 195 -3.80 -1.45 -5.69
N ASP A 196 -4.77 -1.66 -6.58
CA ASP A 196 -5.38 -0.60 -7.40
C ASP A 196 -6.38 0.27 -6.60
N ASP A 197 -7.18 -0.36 -5.74
CA ASP A 197 -8.19 0.33 -4.92
C ASP A 197 -7.57 0.95 -3.65
N TYR A 198 -6.49 0.37 -3.11
CA TYR A 198 -5.90 0.76 -1.82
C TYR A 198 -4.39 1.07 -1.89
N LEU A 199 -3.99 2.15 -1.22
CA LEU A 199 -2.60 2.43 -0.86
C LEU A 199 -2.31 1.83 0.51
N VAL A 200 -1.12 1.27 0.71
CA VAL A 200 -0.67 0.76 2.02
C VAL A 200 0.48 1.62 2.52
N LEU A 201 0.33 2.14 3.73
CA LEU A 201 1.32 2.94 4.43
C LEU A 201 1.74 2.21 5.70
N PHE A 202 3.00 2.37 6.10
CA PHE A 202 3.53 1.75 7.31
C PHE A 202 3.60 2.78 8.44
N ALA A 203 3.13 2.37 9.61
CA ALA A 203 3.19 3.15 10.83
C ALA A 203 4.08 2.41 11.84
N THR A 204 4.83 3.15 12.64
CA THR A 204 5.65 2.61 13.73
C THR A 204 4.80 1.96 14.83
N SER A 205 3.54 2.38 14.96
CA SER A 205 2.58 1.89 15.95
C SER A 205 1.13 2.13 15.52
N PHE A 206 0.19 1.44 16.17
CA PHE A 206 -1.24 1.74 16.11
C PHE A 206 -1.55 3.22 16.40
N ARG A 207 -0.89 3.79 17.42
CA ARG A 207 -1.09 5.18 17.83
C ARG A 207 -0.68 6.17 16.73
N GLU A 208 0.42 5.91 16.01
CA GLU A 208 0.81 6.73 14.86
C GLU A 208 -0.20 6.60 13.71
N ALA A 209 -0.70 5.41 13.41
CA ALA A 209 -1.73 5.22 12.39
C ALA A 209 -3.02 6.00 12.71
N MET A 210 -3.49 5.94 13.96
CA MET A 210 -4.64 6.72 14.45
C MET A 210 -4.38 8.23 14.39
N MET A 211 -3.17 8.69 14.76
CA MET A 211 -2.78 10.11 14.64
C MET A 211 -2.80 10.60 13.20
N MET A 212 -2.24 9.83 12.26
CA MET A 212 -2.25 10.18 10.84
C MET A 212 -3.67 10.34 10.28
N VAL A 213 -4.64 9.52 10.73
CA VAL A 213 -6.05 9.68 10.35
C VAL A 213 -6.68 10.88 11.06
N GLY A 214 -6.42 11.07 12.36
CA GLY A 214 -6.98 12.19 13.15
C GLY A 214 -6.54 13.58 12.68
N GLU A 215 -5.27 13.71 12.29
CA GLU A 215 -4.67 14.94 11.75
C GLU A 215 -5.21 15.31 10.36
N SER A 216 -5.41 14.29 9.51
CA SER A 216 -5.74 14.47 8.09
C SER A 216 -7.22 14.51 7.77
N TYR A 217 -8.06 13.86 8.58
CA TYR A 217 -9.49 13.80 8.29
C TYR A 217 -10.15 15.18 8.50
N PRO A 218 -10.99 15.67 7.56
CA PRO A 218 -11.57 17.02 7.62
C PRO A 218 -12.70 17.11 8.66
N PHE A 219 -12.34 17.11 9.94
CA PHE A 219 -13.24 17.42 11.05
C PHE A 219 -13.56 18.91 11.07
N TYR A 220 -14.82 19.26 11.29
CA TYR A 220 -15.26 20.64 11.48
C TYR A 220 -16.59 20.73 12.23
N ARG A 221 -16.91 21.93 12.71
CA ARG A 221 -18.16 22.25 13.40
C ARG A 221 -19.41 21.87 12.58
N GLY A 222 -20.01 20.72 12.90
CA GLY A 222 -21.25 20.23 12.30
C GLY A 222 -21.16 18.81 11.74
N ASN A 223 -19.95 18.32 11.46
CA ASN A 223 -19.72 16.89 11.23
C ASN A 223 -19.45 16.15 12.54
N TYR A 224 -19.26 14.83 12.45
CA TYR A 224 -19.22 13.94 13.60
C TYR A 224 -18.02 12.98 13.57
N TYR A 225 -17.63 12.51 14.74
CA TYR A 225 -16.82 11.31 14.90
C TYR A 225 -17.61 10.30 15.74
N LEU A 226 -18.03 9.20 15.13
CA LEU A 226 -18.72 8.11 15.81
C LEU A 226 -17.72 7.00 16.06
N THR A 227 -17.44 6.70 17.33
CA THR A 227 -16.36 5.78 17.70
C THR A 227 -16.84 4.70 18.66
N ILE A 228 -16.33 3.49 18.44
CA ILE A 228 -16.46 2.32 19.31
C ILE A 228 -15.06 1.86 19.77
N ILE A 229 -14.00 2.57 19.37
CA ILE A 229 -12.64 2.33 19.86
C ILE A 229 -12.56 2.74 21.34
N GLY A 230 -11.83 1.97 22.16
CA GLY A 230 -11.62 2.23 23.58
C GLY A 230 -10.99 3.61 23.83
N GLU A 231 -11.41 4.29 24.90
CA GLU A 231 -11.03 5.68 25.19
C GLU A 231 -9.52 5.88 25.33
N GLU A 232 -8.83 4.91 25.92
CA GLU A 232 -7.37 4.90 26.08
C GLU A 232 -6.59 4.77 24.75
N ASN A 233 -7.24 4.22 23.71
CA ASN A 233 -6.64 3.94 22.41
C ASN A 233 -7.04 4.97 21.33
N ASP A 234 -8.14 5.70 21.53
CA ASP A 234 -8.75 6.58 20.54
C ASP A 234 -8.22 8.02 20.55
N CYS A 235 -6.97 8.21 20.09
CA CYS A 235 -6.36 9.54 20.00
C CYS A 235 -6.98 10.46 18.93
N ILE A 236 -7.88 9.98 18.07
CA ILE A 236 -8.60 10.83 17.09
C ILE A 236 -9.51 11.82 17.81
N ARG A 237 -10.02 11.48 18.99
CA ARG A 237 -10.92 12.34 19.80
C ARG A 237 -10.33 13.71 20.14
N GLU A 238 -9.01 13.80 20.29
CA GLU A 238 -8.30 15.05 20.57
C GLU A 238 -8.42 16.02 19.36
N PHE A 239 -8.14 15.52 18.15
CA PHE A 239 -8.28 16.29 16.89
C PHE A 239 -9.73 16.71 16.62
N VAL A 240 -10.69 15.82 16.85
CA VAL A 240 -12.13 16.10 16.69
C VAL A 240 -12.56 17.25 17.61
N THR A 241 -12.09 17.24 18.86
CA THR A 241 -12.37 18.29 19.86
C THR A 241 -11.71 19.61 19.46
N TYR A 242 -10.45 19.56 19.01
CA TYR A 242 -9.71 20.73 18.53
C TYR A 242 -10.37 21.41 17.30
N LYS A 243 -11.02 20.63 16.44
CA LYS A 243 -11.73 21.08 15.23
C LYS A 243 -13.22 21.45 15.45
N ASP A 244 -13.67 21.61 16.71
CA ASP A 244 -15.08 21.89 17.07
C ASP A 244 -16.11 20.85 16.55
N SER A 245 -15.64 19.64 16.17
CA SER A 245 -16.46 18.55 15.68
C SER A 245 -17.01 17.71 16.84
N LYS A 246 -18.07 16.92 16.58
CA LYS A 246 -18.79 16.21 17.65
C LYS A 246 -18.41 14.75 17.75
N VAL A 247 -17.66 14.42 18.81
CA VAL A 247 -17.46 13.03 19.26
C VAL A 247 -18.78 12.41 19.72
N ILE A 248 -18.99 11.16 19.33
CA ILE A 248 -20.05 10.26 19.80
C ILE A 248 -19.36 8.93 20.14
N ALA A 249 -19.07 8.70 21.41
CA ALA A 249 -18.68 7.37 21.88
C ALA A 249 -19.91 6.47 21.95
N ALA A 250 -19.80 5.26 21.39
CA ALA A 250 -20.81 4.22 21.42
C ALA A 250 -20.23 2.93 22.02
N PRO A 251 -20.99 2.20 22.85
CA PRO A 251 -20.51 0.94 23.41
C PRO A 251 -20.50 -0.16 22.33
N GLU A 252 -19.58 -1.11 22.46
CA GLU A 252 -19.43 -2.27 21.58
C GLU A 252 -20.73 -3.04 21.31
N THR A 253 -21.63 -3.10 22.30
CA THR A 253 -22.94 -3.76 22.19
C THR A 253 -23.81 -3.21 21.05
N TRP A 254 -23.51 -2.02 20.52
CA TRP A 254 -24.20 -1.46 19.36
C TRP A 254 -23.81 -2.10 18.01
N LEU A 255 -22.67 -2.81 17.96
CA LEU A 255 -22.23 -3.59 16.79
C LEU A 255 -23.00 -4.92 16.65
N ASP A 256 -23.80 -5.32 17.64
CA ASP A 256 -24.58 -6.55 17.60
C ASP A 256 -25.78 -6.42 16.65
N LEU A 257 -25.69 -7.07 15.48
CA LEU A 257 -26.75 -7.14 14.47
C LEU A 257 -28.04 -7.83 14.97
N ARG A 258 -28.00 -8.58 16.07
CA ARG A 258 -29.19 -9.21 16.66
C ARG A 258 -30.16 -8.16 17.23
N ILE A 259 -29.67 -6.95 17.53
CA ILE A 259 -30.49 -5.83 18.01
C ILE A 259 -31.21 -5.19 16.81
N LYS A 260 -32.47 -5.59 16.58
CA LYS A 260 -33.34 -5.01 15.54
C LYS A 260 -33.40 -3.49 15.68
N GLY A 261 -33.04 -2.78 14.61
CA GLY A 261 -33.01 -1.32 14.61
C GLY A 261 -31.96 -0.73 15.55
N SER A 262 -30.77 -1.34 15.62
CA SER A 262 -29.69 -0.98 16.55
C SER A 262 -29.44 0.52 16.64
N GLN A 263 -29.00 0.98 17.81
CA GLN A 263 -28.72 2.39 18.06
C GLN A 263 -27.71 2.96 17.05
N LEU A 264 -26.64 2.22 16.73
CA LEU A 264 -25.67 2.57 15.68
C LEU A 264 -26.36 2.85 14.34
N SER A 265 -27.27 1.97 13.93
CA SER A 265 -28.08 2.10 12.72
C SER A 265 -28.98 3.36 12.74
N GLN A 266 -29.51 3.74 13.91
CA GLN A 266 -30.28 4.98 14.08
C GLN A 266 -29.39 6.23 14.01
N TYR A 267 -28.16 6.16 14.53
CA TYR A 267 -27.18 7.25 14.47
C TYR A 267 -26.74 7.53 13.04
N PHE A 268 -26.47 6.49 12.23
CA PHE A 268 -26.16 6.65 10.81
C PHE A 268 -27.28 7.36 10.04
N ARG A 269 -28.53 6.93 10.24
CA ARG A 269 -29.73 7.49 9.59
C ARG A 269 -30.14 8.89 10.06
N ARG A 270 -29.42 9.51 10.99
CA ARG A 270 -29.68 10.92 11.37
C ARG A 270 -29.58 11.82 10.15
N LYS A 271 -30.58 12.69 9.99
CA LYS A 271 -30.61 13.69 8.92
C LYS A 271 -29.46 14.68 9.14
N SER A 272 -28.68 14.89 8.08
CA SER A 272 -27.60 15.86 8.01
C SER A 272 -27.72 16.63 6.71
N LYS A 273 -27.28 17.90 6.69
CA LYS A 273 -27.06 18.67 5.45
C LYS A 273 -25.62 18.58 4.97
N ILE A 274 -24.77 17.91 5.74
CA ILE A 274 -23.33 17.76 5.56
C ILE A 274 -23.05 16.35 5.02
N CYS A 275 -22.26 16.28 3.95
CA CYS A 275 -21.67 15.06 3.37
C CYS A 275 -20.16 15.33 3.16
N PRO A 276 -19.26 14.42 3.57
CA PRO A 276 -19.51 13.29 4.47
C PRO A 276 -20.03 13.74 5.84
N LYS A 277 -20.94 12.99 6.45
CA LYS A 277 -21.46 13.28 7.81
C LYS A 277 -20.40 13.24 8.89
N GLY A 278 -19.33 12.48 8.66
CA GLY A 278 -18.34 12.20 9.68
C GLY A 278 -17.56 10.92 9.40
N LEU A 279 -16.64 10.61 10.31
CA LEU A 279 -15.90 9.36 10.35
C LEU A 279 -16.54 8.42 11.38
N PHE A 280 -16.73 7.16 11.00
CA PHE A 280 -17.12 6.06 11.88
C PHE A 280 -15.91 5.15 12.13
N ALA A 281 -15.47 5.00 13.37
CA ALA A 281 -14.37 4.13 13.76
C ALA A 281 -14.85 2.97 14.64
N TYR A 282 -14.48 1.74 14.30
CA TYR A 282 -14.83 0.57 15.11
C TYR A 282 -13.85 -0.61 14.92
N PRO A 283 -13.73 -1.49 15.93
CA PRO A 283 -12.89 -2.68 15.86
C PRO A 283 -13.57 -3.84 15.12
N ALA A 284 -12.77 -4.59 14.35
CA ALA A 284 -13.16 -5.83 13.68
C ALA A 284 -13.33 -7.00 14.66
N ASP A 285 -12.54 -7.00 15.74
CA ASP A 285 -12.60 -7.94 16.85
C ASP A 285 -12.32 -7.22 18.16
N VAL A 286 -13.03 -7.59 19.23
CA VAL A 286 -12.63 -7.27 20.60
C VAL A 286 -12.70 -8.54 21.44
N ASN A 287 -11.58 -8.91 22.05
CA ASN A 287 -11.47 -10.09 22.94
C ASN A 287 -11.99 -11.40 22.31
N GLY A 288 -11.80 -11.60 21.00
CA GLY A 288 -12.29 -12.75 20.24
C GLY A 288 -13.75 -12.65 19.78
N THR A 289 -14.43 -11.54 20.08
CA THR A 289 -15.76 -11.23 19.55
C THR A 289 -15.62 -10.46 18.24
N ARG A 290 -15.73 -11.16 17.11
CA ARG A 290 -15.71 -10.53 15.78
C ARG A 290 -17.02 -9.79 15.49
N TYR A 291 -16.88 -8.55 15.01
CA TYR A 291 -17.98 -7.70 14.60
C TYR A 291 -18.20 -7.69 13.08
N SER A 292 -19.42 -7.43 12.65
CA SER A 292 -19.79 -7.58 11.24
C SER A 292 -19.36 -6.40 10.37
N MET A 293 -18.69 -6.72 9.25
CA MET A 293 -18.32 -5.76 8.21
C MET A 293 -19.52 -5.09 7.52
N HIS A 294 -20.74 -5.61 7.72
CA HIS A 294 -21.98 -4.97 7.26
C HIS A 294 -22.12 -3.51 7.72
N TRP A 295 -21.58 -3.16 8.89
CA TRP A 295 -21.63 -1.78 9.40
C TRP A 295 -20.90 -0.78 8.51
N ILE A 296 -19.87 -1.20 7.77
CA ILE A 296 -19.19 -0.36 6.78
C ILE A 296 -20.18 0.05 5.69
N SER A 297 -20.90 -0.91 5.11
CA SER A 297 -21.88 -0.63 4.05
C SER A 297 -23.09 0.17 4.54
N GLU A 298 -23.59 -0.07 5.77
CA GLU A 298 -24.67 0.75 6.33
C GLU A 298 -24.18 2.19 6.63
N ALA A 299 -22.93 2.38 7.05
CA ALA A 299 -22.32 3.70 7.21
C ALA A 299 -22.20 4.44 5.87
N HIS A 300 -21.64 3.79 4.83
CA HIS A 300 -21.54 4.38 3.47
C HIS A 300 -22.89 4.73 2.87
N ARG A 301 -23.89 3.84 2.98
CA ARG A 301 -25.29 4.10 2.55
C ARG A 301 -25.92 5.31 3.25
N ASN A 302 -25.34 5.74 4.37
CA ASN A 302 -25.77 6.89 5.15
C ASN A 302 -24.76 8.04 5.11
N SER A 303 -23.84 8.08 4.15
CA SER A 303 -22.87 9.16 3.95
C SER A 303 -21.87 9.34 5.10
N TRP A 304 -21.34 8.25 5.65
CA TRP A 304 -20.21 8.25 6.59
C TRP A 304 -18.99 7.58 5.96
N HIS A 305 -17.79 8.12 6.21
CA HIS A 305 -16.56 7.37 6.00
C HIS A 305 -16.30 6.40 7.16
N VAL A 306 -15.49 5.37 6.93
CA VAL A 306 -15.26 4.29 7.88
C VAL A 306 -13.77 3.99 8.05
N LEU A 307 -13.34 4.01 9.31
CA LEU A 307 -12.07 3.48 9.80
C LEU A 307 -12.34 2.14 10.47
N LEU A 308 -11.82 1.06 9.88
CA LEU A 308 -11.86 -0.27 10.49
C LEU A 308 -10.53 -0.54 11.21
N ASP A 309 -10.60 -0.80 12.51
CA ASP A 309 -9.46 -1.36 13.25
C ASP A 309 -9.48 -2.89 13.16
N ALA A 310 -8.59 -3.46 12.35
CA ALA A 310 -8.35 -4.89 12.23
C ALA A 310 -7.01 -5.31 12.88
N THR A 311 -6.40 -4.47 13.73
CA THR A 311 -5.08 -4.76 14.31
C THR A 311 -5.07 -5.90 15.32
N GLY A 312 -6.21 -6.19 15.96
CA GLY A 312 -6.40 -7.33 16.87
C GLY A 312 -6.52 -8.70 16.19
N LEU A 313 -6.53 -8.77 14.86
CA LEU A 313 -6.66 -10.03 14.11
C LEU A 313 -5.30 -10.63 13.73
N ASP A 314 -5.17 -11.94 13.89
CA ASP A 314 -3.95 -12.68 13.51
C ASP A 314 -3.89 -12.93 12.00
N VAL A 315 -2.86 -12.38 11.36
CA VAL A 315 -2.58 -12.56 9.94
C VAL A 315 -2.23 -14.01 9.62
N GLY A 316 -2.72 -14.50 8.49
CA GLY A 316 -2.46 -15.86 8.00
C GLY A 316 -3.37 -16.95 8.60
N LYS A 317 -3.84 -16.79 9.84
CA LYS A 317 -4.93 -17.62 10.38
C LYS A 317 -6.28 -17.21 9.81
N GLU A 318 -6.47 -15.90 9.65
CA GLU A 318 -7.74 -15.29 9.28
C GLU A 318 -7.56 -14.36 8.08
N ARG A 319 -8.57 -14.31 7.21
CA ARG A 319 -8.65 -13.36 6.10
C ARG A 319 -9.96 -12.61 6.22
N LEU A 320 -9.86 -11.28 6.22
CA LEU A 320 -11.02 -10.42 6.04
C LEU A 320 -11.41 -10.43 4.56
N ASN A 321 -12.70 -10.30 4.29
CA ASN A 321 -13.23 -10.12 2.93
C ASN A 321 -13.75 -8.69 2.80
N LEU A 322 -12.85 -7.70 2.86
CA LEU A 322 -13.23 -6.29 2.79
C LEU A 322 -13.55 -5.84 1.35
N ALA A 323 -13.23 -6.63 0.31
CA ALA A 323 -13.59 -6.35 -1.09
C ALA A 323 -15.08 -6.03 -1.29
N LEU A 324 -15.98 -6.63 -0.50
CA LEU A 324 -17.42 -6.33 -0.59
C LEU A 324 -17.78 -4.95 -0.01
N HIS A 325 -17.11 -4.56 1.08
CA HIS A 325 -17.51 -3.44 1.92
C HIS A 325 -16.68 -2.16 1.69
N ARG A 326 -15.43 -2.30 1.24
CA ARG A 326 -14.50 -1.23 0.86
C ARG A 326 -14.43 -0.03 1.85
N PRO A 327 -14.08 -0.25 3.13
CA PRO A 327 -13.89 0.83 4.11
C PRO A 327 -12.82 1.84 3.63
N ASP A 328 -12.93 3.09 4.07
CA ASP A 328 -12.09 4.19 3.59
C ASP A 328 -10.67 4.15 4.18
N PHE A 329 -10.59 3.71 5.44
CA PHE A 329 -9.35 3.37 6.13
C PHE A 329 -9.44 1.98 6.76
N VAL A 330 -8.33 1.23 6.74
CA VAL A 330 -8.16 0.00 7.51
C VAL A 330 -6.82 0.04 8.22
N MET A 331 -6.79 -0.27 9.51
CA MET A 331 -5.56 -0.55 10.23
C MET A 331 -5.42 -2.06 10.43
N CYS A 332 -4.28 -2.65 10.10
CA CYS A 332 -3.98 -4.05 10.41
C CYS A 332 -2.53 -4.20 10.86
N THR A 333 -2.21 -5.24 11.63
CA THR A 333 -0.80 -5.60 11.91
C THR A 333 -0.42 -6.82 11.07
N VAL A 334 0.77 -6.83 10.47
CA VAL A 334 1.24 -7.94 9.62
C VAL A 334 2.59 -8.48 10.11
N ASP A 335 2.75 -9.79 10.07
CA ASP A 335 4.01 -10.44 10.44
C ASP A 335 5.10 -10.17 9.40
N ASN A 336 6.23 -9.66 9.90
CA ASN A 336 7.44 -9.34 9.17
C ASN A 336 8.48 -10.44 9.41
N THR A 337 8.26 -11.58 8.76
CA THR A 337 8.94 -12.88 9.02
C THR A 337 10.47 -12.89 9.03
N HIS A 338 11.16 -11.85 8.57
CA HIS A 338 12.62 -11.80 8.47
C HIS A 338 13.27 -10.49 8.96
N ALA A 339 12.54 -9.59 9.64
CA ALA A 339 13.10 -8.33 10.11
C ALA A 339 12.48 -7.85 11.44
N GLN A 340 13.14 -6.88 12.07
CA GLN A 340 12.64 -6.19 13.27
C GLN A 340 12.02 -4.84 12.87
N PRO A 341 10.85 -4.45 13.41
CA PRO A 341 10.00 -5.22 14.31
C PRO A 341 9.34 -6.42 13.60
N SER A 342 9.10 -7.49 14.36
CA SER A 342 8.49 -8.74 13.87
C SER A 342 7.03 -8.59 13.44
N LYS A 343 6.33 -7.53 13.88
CA LYS A 343 5.03 -7.09 13.37
C LYS A 343 5.13 -5.63 12.92
N ILE A 344 4.53 -5.31 11.78
CA ILE A 344 4.44 -3.94 11.23
C ILE A 344 2.97 -3.51 11.25
N THR A 345 2.69 -2.29 11.72
CA THR A 345 1.36 -1.69 11.60
C THR A 345 1.19 -1.09 10.21
N CYS A 346 0.13 -1.45 9.51
CA CYS A 346 -0.23 -0.91 8.21
C CYS A 346 -1.51 -0.08 8.32
N LEU A 347 -1.51 1.11 7.71
CA LEU A 347 -2.69 1.90 7.41
C LEU A 347 -2.98 1.77 5.91
N LEU A 348 -4.09 1.14 5.56
CA LEU A 348 -4.59 1.05 4.21
C LEU A 348 -5.56 2.19 3.97
N VAL A 349 -5.38 2.94 2.88
CA VAL A 349 -6.21 4.08 2.50
C VAL A 349 -6.85 3.81 1.15
N ARG A 350 -8.18 3.91 1.06
CA ARG A 350 -8.92 3.72 -0.20
C ARG A 350 -8.69 4.93 -1.12
N ARG A 351 -8.11 4.71 -2.30
CA ARG A 351 -7.77 5.81 -3.26
C ARG A 351 -8.97 6.63 -3.70
N ARG A 352 -10.15 6.01 -3.83
CA ARG A 352 -11.35 6.72 -4.30
C ARG A 352 -11.95 7.65 -3.26
N SER A 353 -11.79 7.36 -1.98
CA SER A 353 -12.39 8.13 -0.89
C SER A 353 -11.77 9.51 -0.73
N PHE A 354 -10.49 9.67 -1.08
CA PHE A 354 -9.73 10.89 -0.82
C PHE A 354 -9.06 11.44 -2.08
N ASP A 355 -9.20 12.74 -2.32
CA ASP A 355 -8.54 13.40 -3.44
C ASP A 355 -7.07 13.68 -3.09
N THR A 356 -6.17 13.02 -3.82
CA THR A 356 -4.71 13.23 -3.73
C THR A 356 -4.18 14.13 -4.85
N THR A 357 -5.03 14.57 -5.79
CA THR A 357 -4.59 15.46 -6.86
C THR A 357 -4.25 16.84 -6.30
N SER A 358 -3.21 17.48 -6.86
CA SER A 358 -2.91 18.87 -6.54
C SER A 358 -4.04 19.76 -7.07
N PRO A 359 -4.52 20.78 -6.32
CA PRO A 359 -5.44 21.75 -6.88
C PRO A 359 -4.79 22.40 -8.10
N SER A 360 -5.45 22.33 -9.25
CA SER A 360 -5.08 23.12 -10.43
C SER A 360 -5.11 24.59 -10.04
N SER A 361 -3.94 25.22 -10.01
CA SER A 361 -3.73 26.61 -9.58
C SER A 361 -4.18 27.62 -10.62
#